data_AF-A0A8J7VNQ0-F1
#
_entry.id   AF-A0A8J7VNQ0-F1
#
_cell.length_a   1.000
_cell.length_b   1.000
_cell.length_c   1.000
_cell.angle_alpha   90.00
_cell.angle_beta   90.00
_cell.angle_gamma   90.00
#
_symmetry.space_group_name_H-M   'P 1'
#
loop_
_entity.id
_entity.type
_entity.pdbx_description
1 polymer ?
#
loop_
_entity_poly.entity_id
_entity_poly.type
_entity_poly.pdbx_seq_one_letter_code
_entity_poly.pdbx_strand_id
1 'polypeptide(L)'
;MSQRAFLSVETSLTGRRWIGPTIEAERLAEAMAQITKLPLALCSTLVARGVTPAEVPSFLAPQLRDLLPDPLRLADMAKAAARFIHALNSRQRIAIFADYDVDGGTSAALLITWLRAMGAKATLYIPDRIDEGYGPNTPAMAELGSAHDLIICVDCGTLSLDPIAAAGCDVIVLDHHLGGDTLPPAYAVINPNRQDESGDLGHLCAASVVFLMLVEANRQLRASGT
;
A
#
# COMPACT_ATOMS: atom_id res chain seq x y z
N MET A 1 4.62 16.79 31.97
CA MET A 1 4.95 15.38 32.33
C MET A 1 4.57 15.16 33.78
N SER A 2 3.86 14.07 34.12
CA SER A 2 3.58 13.72 35.52
C SER A 2 4.89 13.50 36.27
N GLN A 3 5.12 14.23 37.37
CA GLN A 3 6.36 14.11 38.15
C GLN A 3 6.53 12.72 38.78
N ARG A 4 5.43 11.99 39.04
CA ARG A 4 5.44 10.67 39.68
C ARG A 4 5.40 9.54 38.64
N ALA A 5 6.22 8.48 38.80
CA ALA A 5 6.07 7.28 37.99
C ALA A 5 4.70 6.62 38.17
N PHE A 6 4.19 6.03 37.09
CA PHE A 6 2.92 5.32 37.15
C PHE A 6 3.03 4.13 38.10
N LEU A 7 2.04 3.99 38.98
CA LEU A 7 2.01 3.00 40.06
C LEU A 7 3.26 3.03 40.96
N SER A 8 3.97 4.17 41.02
CA SER A 8 5.23 4.34 41.77
C SER A 8 6.38 3.44 41.31
N VAL A 9 6.34 2.94 40.08
CA VAL A 9 7.42 2.10 39.51
C VAL A 9 8.43 2.98 38.77
N GLU A 10 9.38 3.54 39.53
CA GLU A 10 10.49 4.34 38.97
C GLU A 10 11.52 3.47 38.22
N THR A 11 11.65 2.19 38.58
CA THR A 11 12.58 1.25 37.93
C THR A 11 11.98 -0.15 37.90
N SER A 12 11.62 -0.63 36.71
CA SER A 12 11.15 -2.00 36.48
C SER A 12 12.31 -3.01 36.57
N LEU A 13 11.99 -4.30 36.48
CA LEU A 13 12.98 -5.38 36.39
C LEU A 13 14.01 -5.18 35.26
N THR A 14 13.64 -4.53 34.16
CA THR A 14 14.53 -4.21 33.03
C THR A 14 15.08 -2.78 33.06
N GLY A 15 15.00 -2.11 34.21
CA GLY A 15 15.52 -0.74 34.38
C GLY A 15 14.66 0.36 33.76
N ARG A 16 13.38 0.11 33.44
CA ARG A 16 12.49 1.09 32.76
C ARG A 16 11.50 1.71 33.74
N ARG A 17 11.31 3.02 33.67
CA ARG A 17 10.24 3.74 34.41
C ARG A 17 8.88 3.45 33.79
N TRP A 18 7.86 3.24 34.60
CA TRP A 18 6.48 3.11 34.10
C TRP A 18 5.87 4.48 33.84
N ILE A 19 5.36 4.66 32.62
CA ILE A 19 4.67 5.87 32.17
C ILE A 19 3.20 5.50 31.97
N GLY A 20 2.33 6.24 32.65
CA GLY A 20 0.88 6.07 32.59
C GLY A 20 0.23 7.17 31.75
N PRO A 21 -1.09 7.14 31.62
CA PRO A 21 -1.84 8.22 31.00
C PRO A 21 -1.60 9.55 31.74
N THR A 22 -1.68 10.65 31.02
CA THR A 22 -1.66 11.99 31.63
C THR A 22 -3.02 12.28 32.27
N ILE A 23 -3.05 13.20 33.24
CA ILE A 23 -4.32 13.67 33.85
C ILE A 23 -5.28 14.18 32.76
N GLU A 24 -4.75 14.81 31.71
CA GLU A 24 -5.55 15.25 30.57
C GLU A 24 -6.15 14.07 29.80
N ALA A 25 -5.36 13.03 29.51
CA ALA A 25 -5.85 11.83 28.84
C ALA A 25 -6.91 11.09 29.69
N GLU A 26 -6.73 11.03 31.01
CA GLU A 26 -7.73 10.46 31.93
C GLU A 26 -9.05 11.23 31.89
N ARG A 27 -9.00 12.56 31.94
CA ARG A 27 -10.19 13.42 31.82
C ARG A 27 -10.89 13.27 30.47
N LEU A 28 -10.13 13.20 29.38
CA LEU A 28 -10.68 12.97 28.04
C LEU A 28 -11.36 11.59 27.96
N ALA A 29 -10.78 10.57 28.59
CA ALA A 29 -11.36 9.22 28.59
C ALA A 29 -12.66 9.16 29.39
N GLU A 30 -12.74 9.81 30.55
CA GLU A 30 -13.97 9.93 31.34
C GLU A 30 -15.06 10.69 30.57
N ALA A 31 -14.71 11.81 29.94
CA ALA A 31 -15.65 12.58 29.11
C ALA A 31 -16.16 11.75 27.92
N MET A 32 -15.27 11.03 27.23
CA MET A 32 -15.64 10.14 26.14
C MET A 32 -16.56 9.01 26.61
N ALA A 33 -16.32 8.41 27.77
CA ALA A 33 -17.19 7.38 28.35
C ALA A 33 -18.60 7.93 28.64
N GLN A 34 -18.70 9.17 29.14
CA GLN A 34 -20.00 9.82 29.35
C GLN A 34 -20.76 10.10 28.06
N ILE A 35 -20.07 10.53 26.99
CA ILE A 35 -20.66 10.87 25.68
C ILE A 35 -21.09 9.60 24.94
N THR A 36 -20.18 8.63 24.83
CA THR A 36 -20.35 7.45 23.97
C THR A 36 -21.05 6.28 24.67
N LYS A 37 -21.12 6.31 26.01
CA LYS A 37 -21.60 5.20 26.87
C LYS A 37 -20.77 3.92 26.73
N LEU A 38 -19.56 4.02 26.19
CA LEU A 38 -18.61 2.89 26.11
C LEU A 38 -17.88 2.68 27.45
N PRO A 39 -17.35 1.46 27.69
CA PRO A 39 -16.54 1.19 28.88
C PRO A 39 -15.31 2.09 28.96
N LEU A 40 -14.99 2.60 30.16
CA LEU A 40 -13.89 3.54 30.39
C LEU A 40 -12.52 3.02 29.89
N ALA A 41 -12.26 1.71 30.01
CA ALA A 41 -11.03 1.10 29.51
C ALA A 41 -10.88 1.23 27.98
N LEU A 42 -12.00 1.09 27.25
CA LEU A 42 -12.02 1.31 25.80
C LEU A 42 -11.80 2.78 25.47
N CYS A 43 -12.48 3.69 26.16
CA CYS A 43 -12.29 5.14 25.97
C CYS A 43 -10.84 5.58 26.24
N SER A 44 -10.20 5.02 27.28
CA SER A 44 -8.79 5.28 27.59
C SER A 44 -7.87 4.85 26.45
N THR A 45 -8.18 3.70 25.84
CA THR A 45 -7.45 3.15 24.69
C THR A 45 -7.64 3.99 23.42
N LEU A 46 -8.84 4.55 23.22
CA LEU A 46 -9.17 5.42 22.09
C LEU A 46 -8.52 6.80 22.21
N VAL A 47 -8.55 7.41 23.39
CA VAL A 47 -7.85 8.68 23.68
C VAL A 47 -6.34 8.52 23.49
N ALA A 48 -5.76 7.41 23.95
CA ALA A 48 -4.33 7.12 23.73
C ALA A 48 -3.96 6.99 22.24
N ARG A 49 -4.94 6.70 21.38
CA ARG A 49 -4.80 6.66 19.92
C ARG A 49 -5.17 7.97 19.22
N GLY A 50 -5.47 9.03 19.98
CA GLY A 50 -5.86 10.33 19.43
C GLY A 50 -7.28 10.40 18.87
N VAL A 51 -8.11 9.38 19.12
CA VAL A 51 -9.48 9.32 18.61
C VAL A 51 -10.37 10.24 19.43
N THR A 52 -11.08 11.14 18.76
CA THR A 52 -12.07 12.03 19.39
C THR A 52 -13.42 11.31 19.59
N PRO A 53 -14.29 11.77 20.50
CA PRO A 53 -15.62 11.17 20.70
C PRO A 53 -16.46 11.07 19.41
N ALA A 54 -16.30 12.01 18.48
CA ALA A 54 -17.02 12.03 17.20
C ALA A 54 -16.51 10.94 16.22
N GLU A 55 -15.23 10.56 16.31
CA GLU A 55 -14.60 9.56 15.45
C GLU A 55 -14.79 8.13 15.96
N VAL A 56 -15.27 7.95 17.19
CA VAL A 56 -15.44 6.62 17.81
C VAL A 56 -16.24 5.64 16.93
N PRO A 57 -17.39 6.01 16.33
CA PRO A 57 -18.15 5.07 15.50
C PRO A 57 -17.36 4.59 14.28
N SER A 58 -16.69 5.49 13.56
CA SER A 58 -15.91 5.15 12.36
C SER A 58 -14.62 4.41 12.70
N PHE A 59 -14.01 4.72 13.85
CA PHE A 59 -12.81 4.03 14.31
C PHE A 59 -13.09 2.58 14.72
N LEU A 60 -14.20 2.33 15.43
CA LEU A 60 -14.55 0.98 15.92
C LEU A 60 -15.21 0.10 14.86
N ALA A 61 -15.88 0.71 13.88
CA ALA A 61 -16.53 0.01 12.78
C ALA A 61 -16.11 0.60 11.42
N PRO A 62 -14.82 0.53 11.06
CA PRO A 62 -14.33 1.10 9.83
C PRO A 62 -14.98 0.42 8.63
N GLN A 63 -15.46 1.21 7.69
CA GLN A 63 -16.04 0.73 6.44
C GLN A 63 -15.19 1.21 5.27
N LEU A 64 -14.94 0.32 4.32
CA LEU A 64 -14.13 0.66 3.15
C LEU A 64 -14.74 1.83 2.37
N ARG A 65 -16.08 1.89 2.23
CA ARG A 65 -16.76 3.00 1.52
C ARG A 65 -16.48 4.38 2.12
N ASP A 66 -16.17 4.45 3.40
CA ASP A 66 -15.97 5.70 4.14
C ASP A 66 -14.48 6.07 4.23
N LEU A 67 -13.58 5.09 4.01
CA LEU A 67 -12.13 5.25 4.20
C LEU A 67 -11.31 5.07 2.91
N LEU A 68 -11.91 4.58 1.83
CA LEU A 68 -11.21 4.35 0.57
C LEU A 68 -10.74 5.70 0.01
N PRO A 69 -9.41 5.94 -0.10
CA PRO A 69 -8.92 7.16 -0.71
C PRO A 69 -9.27 7.18 -2.20
N ASP A 70 -9.41 8.38 -2.77
CA ASP A 70 -9.46 8.54 -4.22
C ASP A 70 -8.11 8.06 -4.81
N PRO A 71 -8.10 7.01 -5.66
CA PRO A 71 -6.86 6.52 -6.27
C PRO A 71 -6.07 7.60 -7.00
N LEU A 72 -6.76 8.61 -7.56
CA LEU A 72 -6.13 9.70 -8.30
C LEU A 72 -5.27 10.64 -7.45
N ARG A 73 -5.28 10.49 -6.13
CA ARG A 73 -4.34 11.20 -5.25
C ARG A 73 -2.91 10.72 -5.40
N LEU A 74 -2.70 9.48 -5.87
CA LEU A 74 -1.37 8.94 -6.14
C LEU A 74 -0.93 9.33 -7.55
N ALA A 75 0.31 9.80 -7.66
CA ALA A 75 0.94 10.13 -8.92
C ALA A 75 0.92 8.91 -9.87
N ASP A 76 0.76 9.18 -11.16
CA ASP A 76 0.68 8.18 -12.23
C ASP A 76 -0.48 7.16 -12.16
N MET A 77 -1.37 7.21 -11.16
CA MET A 77 -2.46 6.24 -11.00
C MET A 77 -3.37 6.15 -12.24
N ALA A 78 -3.87 7.29 -12.73
CA ALA A 78 -4.73 7.35 -13.91
C ALA A 78 -4.03 6.77 -15.15
N LYS A 79 -2.75 7.11 -15.33
CA LYS A 79 -1.91 6.70 -16.45
C LYS A 79 -1.67 5.18 -16.44
N ALA A 80 -1.37 4.63 -15.27
CA ALA A 80 -1.16 3.19 -15.09
C ALA A 80 -2.43 2.38 -15.33
N ALA A 81 -3.56 2.80 -14.76
CA ALA A 81 -4.85 2.14 -14.95
C ALA A 81 -5.24 2.13 -16.43
N ALA A 82 -5.10 3.24 -17.14
CA ALA A 82 -5.38 3.33 -18.57
C ALA A 82 -4.50 2.36 -19.40
N ARG A 83 -3.20 2.28 -19.07
CA ARG A 83 -2.27 1.37 -19.76
C ARG A 83 -2.56 -0.11 -19.49
N PHE A 84 -2.94 -0.43 -18.25
CA PHE A 84 -3.35 -1.78 -17.86
C PHE A 84 -4.65 -2.20 -18.58
N ILE A 85 -5.65 -1.32 -18.65
CA ILE A 85 -6.88 -1.55 -19.41
C ILE A 85 -6.58 -1.71 -20.91
N HIS A 86 -5.68 -0.90 -21.46
CA HIS A 86 -5.27 -1.04 -22.85
C HIS A 86 -4.67 -2.43 -23.12
N ALA A 87 -3.76 -2.91 -22.25
CA ALA A 87 -3.22 -4.27 -22.36
C ALA A 87 -4.32 -5.33 -22.32
N LEU A 88 -5.29 -5.20 -21.40
CA LEU A 88 -6.43 -6.11 -21.30
C LEU A 88 -7.25 -6.14 -22.61
N ASN A 89 -7.69 -4.97 -23.07
CA ASN A 89 -8.59 -4.84 -24.23
C ASN A 89 -7.92 -5.27 -25.53
N SER A 90 -6.63 -4.97 -25.67
CA SER A 90 -5.82 -5.38 -26.82
C SER A 90 -5.28 -6.81 -26.72
N ARG A 91 -5.66 -7.57 -25.68
CA ARG A 91 -5.22 -8.95 -25.44
C ARG A 91 -3.69 -9.11 -25.45
N GLN A 92 -2.99 -8.09 -24.94
CA GLN A 92 -1.55 -8.10 -24.77
C GLN A 92 -1.13 -9.16 -23.74
N ARG A 93 0.08 -9.67 -23.90
CA ARG A 93 0.74 -10.57 -22.94
C ARG A 93 1.21 -9.74 -21.76
N ILE A 94 0.71 -10.06 -20.57
CA ILE A 94 1.04 -9.37 -19.33
C ILE A 94 1.90 -10.29 -18.47
N ALA A 95 3.01 -9.77 -17.96
CA ALA A 95 3.77 -10.39 -16.88
C ALA A 95 3.59 -9.60 -15.58
N ILE A 96 3.56 -10.30 -14.45
CA ILE A 96 3.59 -9.73 -13.11
C ILE A 96 4.91 -10.17 -12.47
N PHE A 97 5.77 -9.21 -12.19
CA PHE A 97 6.98 -9.43 -11.39
C PHE A 97 6.62 -9.08 -9.94
N ALA A 98 6.63 -10.05 -9.05
CA ALA A 98 6.20 -9.86 -7.66
C ALA A 98 7.34 -10.14 -6.69
N ASP A 99 7.39 -9.37 -5.59
CA ASP A 99 8.23 -9.77 -4.45
C ASP A 99 7.71 -11.07 -3.82
N TYR A 100 8.59 -11.79 -3.14
CA TYR A 100 8.33 -13.13 -2.63
C TYR A 100 7.56 -13.17 -1.31
N ASP A 101 7.41 -12.02 -0.65
CA ASP A 101 6.78 -11.94 0.66
C ASP A 101 5.23 -11.94 0.56
N VAL A 102 4.57 -11.73 1.70
CA VAL A 102 3.09 -11.77 1.73
C VAL A 102 2.46 -10.58 0.99
N ASP A 103 3.08 -9.39 1.00
CA ASP A 103 2.54 -8.21 0.33
C ASP A 103 2.71 -8.34 -1.20
N GLY A 104 3.89 -8.74 -1.67
CA GLY A 104 4.14 -9.07 -3.08
C GLY A 104 3.25 -10.20 -3.60
N GLY A 105 3.15 -11.31 -2.85
CA GLY A 105 2.28 -12.44 -3.20
C GLY A 105 0.79 -12.08 -3.25
N THR A 106 0.31 -11.27 -2.28
CA THR A 106 -1.09 -10.79 -2.24
C THR A 106 -1.37 -9.85 -3.41
N SER A 107 -0.43 -8.95 -3.71
CA SER A 107 -0.49 -8.03 -4.85
C SER A 107 -0.64 -8.76 -6.17
N ALA A 108 0.19 -9.78 -6.42
CA ALA A 108 0.07 -10.62 -7.60
C ALA A 108 -1.28 -11.34 -7.67
N ALA A 109 -1.74 -11.89 -6.54
CA ALA A 109 -3.01 -12.60 -6.46
C ALA A 109 -4.21 -11.69 -6.80
N LEU A 110 -4.19 -10.42 -6.36
CA LEU A 110 -5.22 -9.43 -6.72
C LEU A 110 -5.31 -9.22 -8.23
N LEU A 111 -4.17 -8.95 -8.89
CA LEU A 111 -4.10 -8.74 -10.34
C LEU A 111 -4.54 -9.99 -11.12
N ILE A 112 -4.03 -11.17 -10.75
CA ILE A 112 -4.36 -12.43 -11.42
C ILE A 112 -5.85 -12.76 -11.27
N THR A 113 -6.41 -12.54 -10.07
CA THR A 113 -7.83 -12.79 -9.79
C THR A 113 -8.71 -11.86 -10.63
N TRP A 114 -8.36 -10.57 -10.69
CA TRP A 114 -9.08 -9.59 -11.48
C TRP A 114 -8.97 -9.89 -12.99
N LEU A 115 -7.77 -10.15 -13.51
CA LEU A 115 -7.56 -10.52 -14.91
C LEU A 115 -8.34 -11.77 -15.30
N ARG A 116 -8.38 -12.79 -14.42
CA ARG A 116 -9.16 -14.01 -14.63
C ARG A 116 -10.65 -13.72 -14.73
N ALA A 117 -11.18 -12.83 -13.88
CA ALA A 117 -12.57 -12.40 -13.95
C ALA A 117 -12.87 -11.67 -15.27
N MET A 118 -11.89 -10.97 -15.83
CA MET A 118 -11.94 -10.34 -17.16
C MET A 118 -11.62 -11.29 -18.32
N GLY A 119 -11.46 -12.59 -18.06
CA GLY A 119 -11.16 -13.59 -19.09
C GLY A 119 -9.76 -13.44 -19.71
N ALA A 120 -8.80 -12.90 -18.96
CA ALA A 120 -7.40 -12.77 -19.32
C ALA A 120 -6.50 -13.56 -18.34
N LYS A 121 -5.23 -13.71 -18.71
CA LYS A 121 -4.20 -14.36 -17.89
C LYS A 121 -2.94 -13.49 -17.89
N ALA A 122 -2.13 -13.63 -16.85
CA ALA A 122 -0.80 -13.08 -16.78
C ALA A 122 0.20 -14.18 -16.41
N THR A 123 1.44 -14.01 -16.87
CA THR A 123 2.58 -14.78 -16.39
C THR A 123 3.00 -14.23 -15.03
N LEU A 124 3.10 -15.07 -14.02
CA LEU A 124 3.65 -14.68 -12.72
C LEU A 124 5.13 -15.02 -12.69
N TYR A 125 5.94 -14.06 -12.24
CA TYR A 125 7.35 -14.23 -11.98
C TYR A 125 7.64 -13.74 -10.56
N ILE A 126 8.30 -14.60 -9.76
CA ILE A 126 8.79 -14.29 -8.42
C ILE A 126 10.27 -14.68 -8.44
N PRO A 127 11.20 -13.75 -8.15
CA PRO A 127 12.63 -14.05 -8.20
C PRO A 127 13.01 -15.05 -7.11
N ASP A 128 14.00 -15.91 -7.41
CA ASP A 128 14.61 -16.73 -6.35
C ASP A 128 15.47 -15.83 -5.45
N ARG A 129 15.10 -15.74 -4.17
CA ARG A 129 15.78 -14.86 -3.21
C ARG A 129 17.26 -15.19 -3.01
N ILE A 130 17.63 -16.47 -3.14
CA ILE A 130 19.01 -16.93 -2.91
C ILE A 130 19.86 -16.64 -4.14
N ASP A 131 19.34 -16.98 -5.32
CA ASP A 131 20.13 -16.94 -6.56
C ASP A 131 20.06 -15.57 -7.27
N GLU A 132 18.94 -14.86 -7.16
CA GLU A 132 18.66 -13.63 -7.89
C GLU A 132 18.60 -12.38 -7.00
N GLY A 133 18.36 -12.57 -5.70
CA GLY A 133 18.24 -11.49 -4.73
C GLY A 133 16.84 -10.90 -4.65
N TYR A 134 16.76 -9.60 -4.33
CA TYR A 134 15.48 -8.90 -4.11
C TYR A 134 15.09 -8.04 -5.31
N GLY A 135 13.81 -8.10 -5.67
CA GLY A 135 13.20 -7.22 -6.67
C GLY A 135 13.68 -7.47 -8.11
N PRO A 136 13.32 -6.56 -9.03
CA PRO A 136 13.65 -6.67 -10.43
C PRO A 136 15.16 -6.73 -10.66
N ASN A 137 15.60 -7.70 -11.46
CA ASN A 137 16.98 -7.82 -11.94
C ASN A 137 17.03 -7.71 -13.48
N THR A 138 18.15 -7.23 -14.01
CA THR A 138 18.31 -6.95 -15.45
C THR A 138 18.06 -8.17 -16.34
N PRO A 139 18.64 -9.37 -16.07
CA PRO A 139 18.34 -10.56 -16.86
C PRO A 139 16.85 -10.91 -16.92
N ALA A 140 16.18 -10.98 -15.76
CA ALA A 140 14.77 -11.36 -15.66
C ALA A 140 13.86 -10.34 -16.36
N MET A 141 14.10 -9.05 -16.16
CA MET A 141 13.30 -8.00 -16.81
C MET A 141 13.45 -8.02 -18.33
N ALA A 142 14.68 -8.21 -18.85
CA ALA A 142 14.94 -8.32 -20.28
C ALA A 142 14.29 -9.58 -20.89
N GLU A 143 14.37 -10.73 -20.19
CA GLU A 143 13.71 -11.96 -20.62
C GLU A 143 12.19 -11.78 -20.67
N LEU A 144 11.59 -11.29 -19.58
CA LEU A 144 10.16 -11.05 -19.50
C LEU A 144 9.68 -10.10 -20.60
N GLY A 145 10.38 -8.98 -20.82
CA GLY A 145 9.97 -8.00 -21.80
C GLY A 145 10.20 -8.42 -23.25
N SER A 146 11.06 -9.41 -23.50
CA SER A 146 11.13 -10.06 -24.83
C SER A 146 9.88 -10.91 -25.14
N ALA A 147 9.20 -11.39 -24.10
CA ALA A 147 8.08 -12.31 -24.19
C ALA A 147 6.70 -11.69 -23.87
N HIS A 148 6.67 -10.47 -23.34
CA HIS A 148 5.45 -9.79 -22.88
C HIS A 148 5.41 -8.36 -23.38
N ASP A 149 4.20 -7.81 -23.52
CA ASP A 149 4.00 -6.44 -24.02
C ASP A 149 3.84 -5.44 -22.85
N LEU A 150 3.58 -5.94 -21.63
CA LEU A 150 3.50 -5.17 -20.39
C LEU A 150 4.03 -6.01 -19.22
N ILE A 151 4.93 -5.43 -18.42
CA ILE A 151 5.33 -5.96 -17.11
C ILE A 151 4.72 -5.08 -16.02
N ILE A 152 4.15 -5.70 -14.98
CA ILE A 152 3.69 -5.03 -13.77
C ILE A 152 4.56 -5.50 -12.62
N CYS A 153 5.43 -4.63 -12.12
CA CYS A 153 6.17 -4.87 -10.89
C CYS A 153 5.25 -4.57 -9.71
N VAL A 154 5.12 -5.51 -8.78
CA VAL A 154 4.35 -5.34 -7.55
C VAL A 154 5.22 -5.56 -6.33
N ASP A 155 5.10 -4.65 -5.37
CA ASP A 155 5.90 -4.62 -4.13
C ASP A 155 7.41 -4.52 -4.36
N CYS A 156 7.79 -3.99 -5.52
CA CYS A 156 9.17 -3.80 -5.92
C CYS A 156 9.26 -2.87 -7.13
N GLY A 157 10.47 -2.43 -7.43
CA GLY A 157 10.80 -1.74 -8.68
C GLY A 157 11.03 -0.23 -8.57
N THR A 158 10.62 0.44 -7.48
CA THR A 158 10.80 1.91 -7.34
C THR A 158 12.27 2.34 -7.42
N LEU A 159 13.20 1.48 -7.02
CA LEU A 159 14.64 1.76 -7.04
C LEU A 159 15.38 0.99 -8.16
N SER A 160 14.66 0.26 -9.01
CA SER A 160 15.25 -0.64 -10.01
C SER A 160 15.46 0.05 -11.35
N LEU A 161 16.33 1.07 -11.39
CA LEU A 161 16.60 1.89 -12.59
C LEU A 161 17.07 1.03 -13.78
N ASP A 162 18.19 0.34 -13.64
CA ASP A 162 18.78 -0.47 -14.72
C ASP A 162 17.92 -1.69 -15.10
N PRO A 163 17.35 -2.45 -14.13
CA PRO A 163 16.44 -3.54 -14.47
C PRO A 163 15.22 -3.09 -15.27
N ILE A 164 14.59 -1.98 -14.90
CA ILE A 164 13.42 -1.47 -15.62
C ILE A 164 13.81 -0.96 -17.01
N ALA A 165 14.95 -0.29 -17.14
CA ALA A 165 15.47 0.15 -18.44
C ALA A 165 15.71 -1.03 -19.40
N ALA A 166 16.11 -2.19 -18.87
CA ALA A 166 16.41 -3.37 -19.65
C ALA A 166 15.18 -4.15 -20.14
N ALA A 167 13.99 -3.86 -19.63
CA ALA A 167 12.77 -4.60 -19.99
C ALA A 167 12.46 -4.53 -21.50
N GLY A 168 12.66 -3.38 -22.13
CA GLY A 168 12.36 -3.21 -23.57
C GLY A 168 10.87 -3.22 -23.93
N CYS A 169 9.98 -3.34 -22.95
CA CYS A 169 8.52 -3.16 -23.06
C CYS A 169 8.04 -2.12 -22.03
N ASP A 170 6.74 -1.81 -22.03
CA ASP A 170 6.19 -0.96 -20.98
C ASP A 170 6.27 -1.66 -19.62
N VAL A 171 6.63 -0.90 -18.59
CA VAL A 171 6.65 -1.35 -17.20
C VAL A 171 5.77 -0.43 -16.35
N ILE A 172 4.89 -1.01 -15.54
CA ILE A 172 4.18 -0.32 -14.46
C ILE A 172 4.77 -0.78 -13.14
N VAL A 173 5.12 0.14 -12.25
CA VAL A 173 5.58 -0.14 -10.89
C VAL A 173 4.47 0.20 -9.90
N LEU A 174 4.05 -0.77 -9.09
CA LEU A 174 3.08 -0.62 -8.00
C LEU A 174 3.78 -1.03 -6.70
N ASP A 175 4.29 -0.04 -5.97
CA ASP A 175 5.24 -0.27 -4.89
C ASP A 175 4.95 0.71 -3.73
N HIS A 176 5.61 0.51 -2.59
CA HIS A 176 5.47 1.34 -1.41
C HIS A 176 6.78 1.56 -0.64
N HIS A 177 7.89 0.98 -1.08
CA HIS A 177 9.20 1.20 -0.48
C HIS A 177 9.61 2.68 -0.54
N LEU A 178 10.56 3.09 0.32
CA LEU A 178 11.08 4.46 0.29
C LEU A 178 11.63 4.79 -1.10
N GLY A 179 11.09 5.84 -1.72
CA GLY A 179 11.53 6.32 -3.02
C GLY A 179 12.84 7.09 -2.93
N GLY A 180 13.69 6.93 -3.94
CA GLY A 180 14.89 7.76 -4.13
C GLY A 180 14.58 9.05 -4.88
N ASP A 181 15.62 9.86 -5.10
CA ASP A 181 15.50 11.15 -5.82
C ASP A 181 15.20 10.97 -7.31
N THR A 182 15.51 9.80 -7.88
CA THR A 182 15.32 9.47 -9.28
C THR A 182 14.42 8.25 -9.41
N LEU A 183 13.39 8.35 -10.23
CA LEU A 183 12.50 7.24 -10.56
C LEU A 183 13.04 6.43 -11.74
N PRO A 184 12.74 5.13 -11.80
CA PRO A 184 13.12 4.30 -12.93
C PRO A 184 12.38 4.75 -14.20
N PRO A 185 12.91 4.43 -15.40
CA PRO A 185 12.31 4.80 -16.68
C PRO A 185 11.12 3.89 -17.02
N ALA A 186 10.15 3.77 -16.11
CA ALA A 186 8.93 3.01 -16.28
C ALA A 186 7.86 3.82 -17.04
N TYR A 187 6.87 3.13 -17.62
CA TYR A 187 5.68 3.79 -18.14
C TYR A 187 4.93 4.52 -17.03
N ALA A 188 4.83 3.94 -15.84
CA ALA A 188 4.19 4.56 -14.68
C ALA A 188 4.83 4.05 -13.38
N VAL A 189 5.00 4.92 -12.38
CA VAL A 189 5.47 4.53 -11.04
C VAL A 189 4.48 5.00 -10.00
N ILE A 190 3.72 4.09 -9.41
CA ILE A 190 2.78 4.39 -8.34
C ILE A 190 3.44 3.95 -7.06
N ASN A 191 3.82 4.92 -6.24
CA ASN A 191 4.35 4.66 -4.91
C ASN A 191 4.08 5.87 -4.00
N PRO A 192 3.34 5.71 -2.88
CA PRO A 192 2.99 6.80 -1.97
C PRO A 192 4.19 7.41 -1.23
N ASN A 193 5.36 6.75 -1.28
CA ASN A 193 6.61 7.17 -0.68
C ASN A 193 7.60 7.74 -1.73
N ARG A 194 7.13 8.13 -2.93
CA ARG A 194 7.91 8.96 -3.86
C ARG A 194 8.17 10.34 -3.24
N GLN A 195 9.28 10.97 -3.63
CA GLN A 195 9.66 12.30 -3.13
C GLN A 195 8.71 13.43 -3.58
N ASP A 196 7.93 13.21 -4.64
CA ASP A 196 6.93 14.15 -5.17
C ASP A 196 5.49 13.89 -4.71
N GLU A 197 5.30 12.97 -3.75
CA GLU A 197 4.01 12.71 -3.10
C GLU A 197 3.81 13.57 -1.84
N SER A 198 2.55 13.72 -1.40
CA SER A 198 2.25 14.45 -0.15
C SER A 198 2.64 13.69 1.11
N GLY A 199 2.82 12.37 1.01
CA GLY A 199 3.05 11.47 2.14
C GLY A 199 1.78 11.04 2.90
N ASP A 200 0.60 11.60 2.58
CA ASP A 200 -0.67 11.27 3.26
C ASP A 200 -0.99 9.76 3.22
N LEU A 201 -0.59 9.11 2.13
CA LEU A 201 -0.84 7.70 1.86
C LEU A 201 0.40 6.82 2.07
N GLY A 202 1.48 7.35 2.67
CA GLY A 202 2.75 6.62 2.86
C GLY A 202 2.64 5.36 3.74
N HIS A 203 1.52 5.21 4.44
CA HIS A 203 1.18 4.05 5.26
C HIS A 203 0.61 2.86 4.45
N LEU A 204 0.30 3.04 3.16
CA LEU A 204 -0.24 1.98 2.32
C LEU A 204 0.85 0.94 2.00
N CYS A 205 0.46 -0.33 2.02
CA CYS A 205 1.25 -1.43 1.49
C CYS A 205 1.08 -1.56 -0.03
N ALA A 206 1.95 -2.30 -0.71
CA ALA A 206 1.85 -2.50 -2.16
C ALA A 206 0.53 -3.16 -2.57
N ALA A 207 0.01 -4.12 -1.79
CA ALA A 207 -1.30 -4.71 -2.06
C ALA A 207 -2.44 -3.68 -1.99
N SER A 208 -2.32 -2.66 -1.14
CA SER A 208 -3.27 -1.54 -1.09
C SER A 208 -3.14 -0.66 -2.33
N VAL A 209 -1.92 -0.38 -2.80
CA VAL A 209 -1.66 0.37 -4.03
C VAL A 209 -2.23 -0.36 -5.26
N VAL A 210 -2.00 -1.67 -5.35
CA VAL A 210 -2.58 -2.54 -6.39
C VAL A 210 -4.10 -2.55 -6.33
N PHE A 211 -4.68 -2.66 -5.13
CA PHE A 211 -6.12 -2.59 -4.94
C PHE A 211 -6.69 -1.26 -5.46
N LEU A 212 -6.06 -0.12 -5.13
CA LEU A 212 -6.48 1.19 -5.63
C LEU A 212 -6.32 1.32 -7.16
N MET A 213 -5.28 0.74 -7.75
CA MET A 213 -5.12 0.68 -9.21
C MET A 213 -6.28 -0.09 -9.85
N LEU A 214 -6.69 -1.22 -9.27
CA LEU A 214 -7.84 -1.99 -9.75
C LEU A 214 -9.18 -1.26 -9.54
N VAL A 215 -9.33 -0.48 -8.45
CA VAL A 215 -10.48 0.41 -8.26
C VAL A 215 -10.54 1.44 -9.39
N GLU A 216 -9.43 2.09 -9.72
CA GLU A 216 -9.37 3.06 -10.80
C GLU A 216 -9.61 2.42 -12.17
N ALA A 217 -9.03 1.25 -12.42
CA ALA A 217 -9.26 0.51 -13.66
C ALA A 217 -10.76 0.17 -13.83
N ASN A 218 -11.42 -0.29 -12.78
CA ASN A 218 -12.86 -0.53 -12.80
C ASN A 218 -13.67 0.76 -13.02
N ARG A 219 -13.24 1.88 -12.45
CA ARG A 219 -13.90 3.18 -12.63
C ARG A 219 -13.83 3.63 -14.10
N GLN A 220 -12.67 3.47 -14.74
CA GLN A 220 -12.48 3.79 -16.16
C GLN A 220 -13.27 2.86 -17.08
N LEU A 221 -13.29 1.55 -16.83
CA LEU A 221 -14.09 0.59 -17.62
C LEU A 221 -15.60 0.90 -17.56
N ARG A 222 -16.12 1.20 -16.36
CA ARG A 222 -17.51 1.62 -16.19
C ARG A 222 -17.82 2.90 -16.96
N ALA A 223 -16.90 3.85 -16.97
CA ALA A 223 -17.06 5.10 -17.73
C ALA A 223 -17.04 4.86 -19.25
N SER A 224 -16.31 3.84 -19.73
CA SER A 224 -16.33 3.41 -21.14
C SER A 224 -17.49 2.48 -21.50
N GLY A 225 -18.40 2.19 -20.58
CA GLY A 225 -19.58 1.36 -20.81
C GLY A 225 -19.26 -0.13 -20.99
N THR A 226 -18.13 -0.59 -20.44
CA THR A 226 -17.61 -1.96 -20.57
C THR A 226 -17.58 -2.68 -19.23
#